data_AF-A0A7Y4YWK4-F1
#
_entry.id   AF-A0A7Y4YWK4-F1
#
_cell.length_a   1.000
_cell.length_b   1.000
_cell.length_c   1.000
_cell.angle_alpha   90.00
_cell.angle_beta   90.00
_cell.angle_gamma   90.00
#
_symmetry.space_group_name_H-M   'P 1'
#
loop_
_entity.id
_entity.type
_entity.pdbx_description
1 polymer ?
#
loop_
_entity_poly.entity_id
_entity_poly.type
_entity_poly.pdbx_seq_one_letter_code
_entity_poly.pdbx_strand_id
1 'polypeptide(L)' 'ASRAIGEMVMEGLHRLDAVAYIRFASVYRDFTEAKDFEEFASSVRDAVKH' A
#
# COMPACT_ATOMS: atom_id res chain seq x y z
N ALA A 1 2.82 -4.34 18.83
CA ALA A 1 2.39 -5.61 18.20
C ALA A 1 1.80 -5.39 16.80
N SER A 2 0.80 -4.52 16.62
CA SER A 2 0.12 -4.32 15.32
C SER A 2 1.00 -3.83 14.16
N ARG A 3 2.07 -3.09 14.44
CA ARG A 3 3.02 -2.62 13.40
C ARG A 3 3.73 -3.77 12.67
N ALA A 4 4.27 -4.74 13.41
CA ALA A 4 4.97 -5.86 12.79
C ALA A 4 4.03 -6.71 11.92
N ILE A 5 2.80 -6.94 12.40
CA ILE A 5 1.77 -7.65 11.63
C ILE A 5 1.38 -6.86 10.39
N GLY A 6 1.19 -5.54 10.51
CA GLY A 6 0.88 -4.68 9.38
C GLY A 6 1.98 -4.66 8.31
N GLU A 7 3.25 -4.65 8.72
CA GLU A 7 4.41 -4.76 7.82
C GLU A 7 4.40 -6.11 7.07
N MET A 8 4.14 -7.22 7.76
CA MET A 8 4.02 -8.55 7.13
C MET A 8 2.85 -8.63 6.14
N VAL A 9 1.70 -8.04 6.47
CA VAL A 9 0.54 -7.99 5.57
C VAL A 9 0.83 -7.14 4.34
N MET A 10 1.47 -5.99 4.50
CA MET A 10 1.90 -5.13 3.38
C MET A 10 2.81 -5.88 2.41
N GLU A 11 3.80 -6.63 2.95
CA GLU A 11 4.74 -7.42 2.15
C GLU A 11 4.04 -8.54 1.37
N GLY A 12 3.10 -9.23 2.01
CA GLY A 12 2.31 -10.29 1.37
C GLY A 12 1.38 -9.76 0.28
N LEU A 13 0.63 -8.69 0.56
CA LEU A 13 -0.31 -8.10 -0.39
C LEU A 13 0.39 -7.50 -1.61
N HIS A 14 1.55 -6.88 -1.43
CA HIS A 14 2.33 -6.29 -2.53
C HIS A 14 2.62 -7.29 -3.65
N ARG A 15 2.86 -8.56 -3.30
CA ARG A 15 3.14 -9.64 -4.26
C ARG A 15 1.91 -10.37 -4.77
N LEU A 16 0.82 -10.32 -4.01
CA LEU A 16 -0.36 -11.15 -4.26
C LEU A 16 -1.46 -10.40 -5.03
N ASP A 17 -1.80 -9.18 -4.59
CA ASP A 17 -2.91 -8.42 -5.12
C ASP A 17 -2.68 -6.91 -4.90
N ALA A 18 -2.47 -6.20 -6.01
CA ALA A 18 -2.21 -4.76 -6.00
C ALA A 18 -3.41 -3.93 -5.48
N VAL A 19 -4.64 -4.36 -5.73
CA VAL A 19 -5.85 -3.64 -5.29
C VAL A 19 -6.02 -3.79 -3.77
N ALA A 20 -5.82 -5.00 -3.24
CA ALA A 20 -5.85 -5.26 -1.81
C ALA A 20 -4.71 -4.54 -1.08
N TYR A 21 -3.50 -4.52 -1.66
CA TYR A 21 -2.36 -3.77 -1.13
C TYR A 21 -2.68 -2.27 -0.98
N ILE A 22 -3.25 -1.64 -2.01
CA ILE A 22 -3.60 -0.21 -1.98
C ILE A 22 -4.68 0.08 -0.92
N ARG A 23 -5.72 -0.76 -0.82
CA ARG A 23 -6.78 -0.61 0.20
C ARG A 23 -6.28 -0.78 1.61
N PHE A 24 -5.34 -1.71 1.83
CA PHE A 24 -4.76 -1.91 3.15
C PHE A 24 -3.82 -0.76 3.51
N ALA A 25 -2.97 -0.35 2.57
CA ALA A 25 -2.04 0.77 2.75
C ALA A 25 -2.77 2.07 3.10
N SER A 26 -3.97 2.31 2.52
CA SER A 26 -4.73 3.54 2.78
C SER A 26 -5.18 3.72 4.23
N VAL A 27 -5.40 2.62 4.94
CA VAL A 27 -5.74 2.63 6.38
C VAL A 27 -4.49 2.49 7.23
N TYR A 28 -3.56 1.62 6.82
CA TYR A 28 -2.36 1.30 7.61
C TYR A 28 -1.35 2.46 7.69
N ARG A 29 -1.21 3.25 6.62
CA ARG A 29 -0.29 4.40 6.58
C ARG A 29 -0.92 5.73 6.97
N ASP A 30 -2.22 5.74 7.28
CA ASP A 30 -3.00 6.90 7.70
C ASP A 30 -2.71 8.13 6.82
N PHE A 31 -3.02 8.02 5.52
CA PHE A 31 -2.79 9.13 4.60
C PHE A 31 -3.70 10.29 4.97
N THR A 32 -3.08 11.37 5.43
CA THR A 32 -3.76 12.61 5.83
C THR A 32 -4.31 13.39 4.64
N GLU A 33 -3.71 13.24 3.45
CA GLU A 33 -4.10 13.98 2.26
C GLU A 33 -4.31 13.06 1.04
N ALA A 34 -5.29 13.40 0.19
CA ALA A 34 -5.55 12.67 -1.05
C ALA A 34 -4.33 12.65 -1.99
N LYS A 35 -3.51 13.70 -1.94
CA LYS A 35 -2.26 13.81 -2.70
C LYS A 35 -1.24 12.74 -2.30
N ASP A 36 -1.10 12.45 -1.00
CA ASP A 36 -0.19 11.40 -0.51
C ASP A 36 -0.60 10.02 -1.01
N PHE A 37 -1.92 9.79 -1.10
CA PHE A 37 -2.47 8.57 -1.67
C PHE A 37 -2.24 8.50 -3.19
N GLU A 38 -2.42 9.59 -3.93
CA GLU A 38 -2.17 9.64 -5.38
C GLU A 38 -0.70 9.36 -5.73
N GLU A 39 0.24 10.00 -5.02
CA GLU A 39 1.68 9.75 -5.20
C GLU A 39 2.04 8.29 -4.90
N PHE A 40 1.50 7.74 -3.81
CA PHE A 40 1.66 6.32 -3.47
C PHE A 40 1.09 5.41 -4.57
N ALA A 41 -0.15 5.63 -5.00
CA ALA A 41 -0.81 4.81 -6.02
C ALA A 41 -0.12 4.90 -7.39
N SER A 42 0.49 6.05 -7.72
CA SER A 42 1.32 6.20 -8.92
C SER A 42 2.58 5.35 -8.82
N SER A 43 3.31 5.44 -7.70
CA SER A 43 4.55 4.66 -7.50
C SER A 43 4.31 3.14 -7.60
N VAL A 44 3.16 2.67 -7.11
CA VAL A 44 2.75 1.27 -7.20
C VAL A 44 2.42 0.89 -8.64
N ARG A 45 1.73 1.77 -9.39
CA ARG A 45 1.40 1.52 -10.80
C ARG A 45 2.64 1.39 -11.69
N ASP A 46 3.66 2.19 -11.43
CA ASP A 46 4.91 2.16 -12.18
C ASP A 46 5.72 0.90 -11.85
N ALA A 47 5.70 0.45 -10.59
CA ALA A 47 6.34 -0.79 -10.15
C ALA A 47 5.69 -2.07 -10.72
N VAL A 48 4.41 -2.02 -11.14
CA VAL A 48 3.69 -3.17 -11.73
C VAL A 48 3.82 -3.22 -13.26
N LYS A 49 4.26 -2.13 -13.91
CA LYS A 49 4.42 -2.04 -15.37
C LYS A 49 5.76 -2.56 -15.90
N HIS A 50 6.70 -2.90 -15.02
CA HIS A 50 8.04 -3.42 -15.34
C HIS A 50 8.24 -4.79 -14.69
#